data_AF-A0A161SC56-F1
#
_entry.id   AF-A0A161SC56-F1
#
_cell.length_a   1.000
_cell.length_b   1.000
_cell.length_c   1.000
_cell.angle_alpha   90.00
_cell.angle_beta   90.00
_cell.angle_gamma   90.00
#
_symmetry.space_group_name_H-M   'P 1'
#
loop_
_entity.id
_entity.type
_entity.pdbx_description
1 polymer ?
#
loop_
_entity_poly.entity_id
_entity_poly.type
_entity_poly.pdbx_seq_one_letter_code
_entity_poly.pdbx_strand_id
1 'polypeptide(L)'
;MKIAKIILNIVTLFFMGWALVESSKDEPNIWVQIIGVALFFYGMAMLMQKTPSNTRQQGPAEREFDAGIKKDLINQAKEEENDVK
;
A
#
# COMPACT_ATOMS: atom_id res chain seq x y z
N MET A 1 13.43 10.36 -10.68
CA MET A 1 13.06 9.01 -10.19
C MET A 1 13.08 7.93 -11.31
N LYS A 2 14.02 7.95 -12.25
CA LYS A 2 14.13 6.89 -13.29
C LYS A 2 15.24 5.89 -12.94
N ILE A 3 16.38 6.40 -12.48
CA ILE A 3 17.53 5.62 -12.02
C ILE A 3 17.16 4.71 -10.84
N ALA A 4 16.45 5.21 -9.81
CA ALA A 4 16.00 4.37 -8.71
C ALA A 4 15.05 3.22 -9.14
N LYS A 5 14.20 3.45 -10.15
CA LYS A 5 13.33 2.41 -10.72
C LYS A 5 14.13 1.37 -11.51
N ILE A 6 15.13 1.82 -12.27
CA ILE A 6 16.03 0.94 -13.03
C ILE A 6 16.85 0.07 -12.06
N ILE A 7 17.41 0.68 -11.02
CA ILE A 7 18.16 -0.03 -9.98
C ILE A 7 17.26 -1.07 -9.29
N LEU A 8 16.04 -0.69 -8.91
CA LEU A 8 15.10 -1.63 -8.29
C LEU A 8 14.82 -2.82 -9.23
N ASN A 9 14.53 -2.58 -10.51
CA ASN A 9 14.24 -3.65 -11.47
C ASN A 9 15.45 -4.57 -11.68
N ILE A 10 16.66 -4.01 -11.77
CA ILE A 10 17.89 -4.80 -11.93
C ILE A 10 18.14 -5.65 -10.70
N VAL A 11 17.98 -5.08 -9.49
CA VAL A 11 18.13 -5.80 -8.22
C VAL A 11 17.12 -6.95 -8.13
N THR A 12 15.85 -6.70 -8.45
CA THR A 12 14.81 -7.74 -8.45
C THR A 12 15.12 -8.85 -9.44
N LEU A 13 15.56 -8.52 -10.66
CA LEU A 13 15.91 -9.52 -11.68
C LEU A 13 17.10 -10.38 -11.25
N PHE A 14 18.13 -9.76 -10.67
CA PHE A 14 19.30 -10.45 -10.13
C PHE A 14 18.93 -11.38 -8.97
N PHE A 15 18.07 -10.90 -8.08
CA PHE A 15 17.59 -11.67 -6.93
C PHE A 15 16.74 -12.86 -7.36
N MET A 16 15.91 -12.69 -8.39
CA MET A 16 15.08 -13.75 -8.97
C MET A 16 15.92 -14.83 -9.67
N GLY A 17 16.96 -14.44 -10.42
CA GLY A 17 17.92 -15.37 -11.02
C GLY A 17 18.73 -16.15 -9.97
N TRP A 18 19.19 -15.46 -8.92
CA TRP A 18 19.94 -16.09 -7.83
C TRP A 18 19.08 -17.05 -7.00
N ALA A 19 17.84 -16.67 -6.68
CA ALA A 19 16.91 -17.53 -5.95
C ALA A 19 16.53 -18.81 -6.72
N LEU A 20 16.43 -18.74 -8.05
CA LEU A 20 16.21 -19.90 -8.92
C LEU A 20 17.39 -20.87 -8.90
N VAL A 21 18.63 -20.35 -8.98
CA VAL A 21 19.85 -21.16 -8.90
C VAL A 21 20.00 -21.81 -7.52
N GLU A 22 19.72 -21.07 -6.45
CA GLU A 22 19.80 -21.60 -5.08
C GLU A 22 18.71 -22.64 -4.79
N SER A 23 17.50 -22.47 -5.34
CA SER A 23 16.40 -23.46 -5.18
C SER A 23 16.62 -24.76 -5.95
N SER A 24 17.59 -24.79 -6.87
CA SER A 24 17.90 -25.98 -7.69
C SER A 24 18.94 -26.91 -7.04
N LYS A 25 19.45 -26.56 -5.86
CA LYS A 25 20.46 -27.36 -5.13
C LYS A 25 19.80 -28.37 -4.20
N ASP A 26 20.44 -29.53 -4.05
CA ASP A 26 19.96 -30.64 -3.19
C ASP A 26 19.91 -30.28 -1.69
N GLU A 27 20.74 -29.32 -1.25
CA GLU A 27 20.70 -28.74 0.08
C GLU A 27 20.35 -27.24 -0.01
N PRO A 28 19.05 -26.89 -0.07
CA PRO A 28 18.63 -25.50 -0.11
C PRO A 28 19.00 -24.81 1.21
N ASN A 29 19.73 -23.70 1.10
CA ASN A 29 20.22 -22.97 2.26
C ASN A 29 19.06 -22.20 2.90
N ILE A 30 18.59 -22.65 4.08
CA ILE A 30 17.39 -22.12 4.76
C ILE A 30 17.47 -20.60 4.98
N TRP A 31 18.68 -20.08 5.17
CA TRP A 31 18.95 -18.64 5.31
C TRP A 31 18.58 -17.85 4.05
N VAL A 32 18.85 -18.39 2.86
CA VAL A 32 18.50 -17.74 1.60
C VAL A 32 16.98 -17.70 1.41
N GLN A 33 16.28 -18.76 1.84
CA GLN A 33 14.82 -18.79 1.83
C GLN A 33 14.21 -17.76 2.78
N ILE A 34 14.74 -17.63 4.01
CA ILE A 34 14.29 -16.62 4.99
C ILE A 34 14.48 -15.20 4.44
N ILE A 35 15.67 -14.92 3.88
CA ILE A 35 15.97 -13.61 3.29
C ILE A 35 15.07 -13.34 2.06
N GLY A 36 14.81 -14.35 1.24
CA GLY A 36 13.92 -14.25 0.09
C GLY A 36 12.48 -13.92 0.47
N VAL A 37 11.96 -14.57 1.51
CA VAL A 37 10.62 -14.28 2.05
C VAL A 37 10.57 -12.86 2.62
N ALA A 38 11.57 -12.45 3.40
CA ALA A 38 11.63 -11.10 3.97
C ALA A 38 11.65 -10.01 2.88
N LEU A 39 12.44 -10.20 1.83
CA LEU A 39 12.50 -9.27 0.69
C LEU A 39 11.21 -9.26 -0.14
N PHE A 40 10.57 -10.42 -0.30
CA PHE A 40 9.27 -10.50 -0.96
C PHE A 40 8.20 -9.69 -0.22
N PHE A 41 8.08 -9.88 1.11
CA PHE A 41 7.12 -9.11 1.92
C PHE A 41 7.45 -7.63 1.96
N TYR A 42 8.74 -7.26 2.03
CA TYR A 42 9.17 -5.86 1.95
C TYR A 42 8.83 -5.24 0.59
N GLY A 43 9.08 -5.95 -0.50
CA GLY A 43 8.72 -5.52 -1.85
C GLY A 43 7.21 -5.32 -2.01
N MET A 44 6.41 -6.28 -1.52
CA MET A 44 4.95 -6.17 -1.49
C MET A 44 4.48 -4.96 -0.67
N ALA A 45 5.03 -4.74 0.53
CA ALA A 45 4.68 -3.59 1.36
C ALA A 45 4.99 -2.26 0.67
N MET A 46 6.14 -2.16 0.00
CA MET A 46 6.53 -0.96 -0.74
C MET A 46 5.62 -0.69 -1.96
N LEU A 47 5.14 -1.75 -2.61
CA LEU A 47 4.20 -1.65 -3.72
C LEU A 47 2.79 -1.26 -3.25
N MET A 48 2.32 -1.84 -2.14
CA MET A 48 1.01 -1.52 -1.54
C MET A 48 0.91 -0.06 -1.08
N GLN A 49 2.01 0.53 -0.60
CA GLN A 49 2.04 1.97 -0.29
C GLN A 49 1.83 2.86 -1.53
N LYS A 50 2.14 2.34 -2.72
CA LYS A 50 1.95 3.06 -4.00
C LYS A 50 0.63 2.71 -4.69
N THR A 51 -0.21 1.87 -4.07
CA THR A 51 -1.56 1.60 -4.56
C THR A 51 -2.41 2.88 -4.42
N PRO A 52 -2.98 3.40 -5.52
CA PRO A 52 -3.64 4.71 -5.55
C PRO A 52 -4.87 4.83 -4.65
N SER A 53 -5.39 3.73 -4.11
CA SER A 53 -6.49 3.76 -3.13
C SER A 53 -6.11 4.42 -1.80
N ASN A 54 -4.82 4.36 -1.40
CA ASN A 54 -4.33 4.98 -0.17
C ASN A 54 -3.83 6.43 -0.35
N THR A 55 -3.77 6.90 -1.60
CA THR A 55 -3.46 8.29 -1.97
C THR A 55 -4.62 8.92 -2.74
N ARG A 56 -5.87 8.60 -2.34
CA ARG A 56 -7.03 9.39 -2.74
C ARG A 56 -6.87 10.81 -2.16
N GLN A 57 -6.25 11.68 -2.94
CA GLN A 57 -6.55 13.10 -2.87
C GLN A 57 -8.03 13.20 -3.24
N GLN A 58 -8.90 13.38 -2.24
CA GLN A 58 -10.31 13.66 -2.48
C GLN A 58 -10.37 14.82 -3.48
N GLY A 59 -11.03 14.59 -4.61
CA GLY A 59 -11.21 15.65 -5.60
C GLY A 59 -11.91 16.85 -4.97
N PRO A 60 -11.74 18.08 -5.49
CA PRO A 60 -12.45 19.25 -4.98
C PRO A 60 -13.96 19.01 -4.84
N ALA A 61 -14.59 18.31 -5.81
CA ALA A 61 -16.00 17.96 -5.76
C ALA A 61 -16.36 16.92 -4.67
N GLU A 62 -15.50 15.93 -4.41
CA GLU A 62 -15.72 14.93 -3.36
C GLU A 62 -15.63 15.57 -1.97
N ARG A 63 -14.72 16.53 -1.78
CA ARG A 63 -14.59 17.29 -0.52
C ARG A 63 -15.81 18.16 -0.23
N GLU A 64 -16.34 18.82 -1.25
CA GLU A 64 -17.54 19.66 -1.12
C GLU A 64 -18.79 18.81 -0.82
N PHE A 65 -18.92 17.65 -1.46
CA PHE A 65 -20.00 16.71 -1.17
C PHE A 65 -19.93 16.15 0.27
N ASP A 66 -18.76 15.62 0.68
CA ASP A 66 -18.56 15.07 2.03
C ASP A 66 -18.80 16.12 3.13
N ALA A 67 -18.35 17.37 2.91
CA ALA A 67 -18.56 18.46 3.85
C ALA A 67 -20.03 18.87 3.97
N GLY A 68 -20.78 18.86 2.86
CA GLY A 68 -22.22 19.11 2.84
C GLY A 68 -22.99 18.06 3.65
N ILE A 69 -22.77 16.78 3.34
CA ILE A 69 -23.40 15.65 4.04
C ILE A 69 -23.10 15.69 5.54
N LYS A 70 -21.83 15.93 5.92
CA LYS A 70 -21.44 16.03 7.33
C LYS A 70 -22.18 17.17 8.05
N LYS A 71 -22.39 18.31 7.37
CA LYS A 71 -23.06 19.47 7.96
C LYS A 71 -24.55 19.21 8.16
N ASP A 72 -25.20 18.54 7.21
CA ASP A 72 -26.61 18.16 7.32
C ASP A 72 -26.84 17.15 8.45
N LEU A 73 -25.96 16.14 8.59
CA LEU A 73 -26.03 15.19 9.70
C LEU A 73 -25.88 15.86 11.08
N ILE A 74 -24.99 16.85 11.20
CA ILE A 74 -24.79 17.59 12.45
C ILE A 74 -26.02 18.45 12.77
N ASN A 75 -26.63 19.07 11.76
CA ASN A 75 -27.83 19.87 11.96
C ASN A 75 -29.02 18.98 12.36
N GLN A 76 -29.19 17.83 11.71
CA GLN A 76 -30.21 16.85 12.04
C GLN A 76 -30.04 16.34 13.48
N ALA A 77 -28.81 15.99 13.88
CA ALA A 77 -28.54 15.56 15.26
C ALA A 77 -28.82 16.66 16.30
N LYS A 78 -28.58 17.94 15.96
CA LYS A 78 -28.90 19.09 16.82
C LYS A 78 -30.39 19.39 16.90
N GLU A 79 -31.12 19.19 15.80
CA GLU A 79 -32.58 19.32 15.79
C GLU A 79 -33.21 18.22 16.65
N GLU A 80 -32.74 16.97 16.52
CA GLU A 80 -33.16 15.84 17.36
C GLU A 80 -32.80 16.05 18.85
N GLU A 81 -31.65 16.63 19.18
CA GLU A 81 -31.28 16.94 20.58
C GLU A 81 -32.15 18.05 21.19
N ASN A 82 -32.56 19.04 20.39
CA ASN A 82 -33.41 20.14 20.87
C ASN A 82 -34.88 19.75 21.00
N ASP A 83 -35.40 18.83 20.18
CA ASP A 83 -36.77 18.31 20.30
C ASP A 83 -36.96 17.36 21.51
N VAL A 84 -35.87 16.82 22.06
CA VAL A 84 -35.89 15.92 23.24
C VAL A 84 -35.75 16.69 24.57
N LYS A 85 -35.51 18.00 24.55
CA LYS A 85 -35.31 18.85 25.73
C LYS A 85 -36.54 19.66 26.12
#